data_AF-A0AAD8AYP5-F1
#
_entry.id   AF-A0AAD8AYP5-F1
#
_cell.length_a   1.000
_cell.length_b   1.000
_cell.length_c   1.000
_cell.angle_alpha   90.00
_cell.angle_beta   90.00
_cell.angle_gamma   90.00
#
_symmetry.space_group_name_H-M   'P 1'
#
loop_
_entity.id
_entity.type
_entity.pdbx_description
1 polymer ?
#
loop_
_entity_poly.entity_id
_entity_poly.type
_entity_poly.pdbx_seq_one_letter_code
_entity_poly.pdbx_strand_id
1 'polypeptide(L)'
;MKADINVCLNKRRDSPLFLAVKLSHVAIVKALLASPGCDLNYQNINGYSPLDLALVIVYDKQEDMHQSACWNILEMLLEAGAEPASQGAMLYVIRTALKLKDDEFIIQLIHMVINHSNSLKLHTLLLLKLHRNQALYDGHLFNEFLELVSTLTIKLIKSHGGRDDLQQIFDCLPLYIDSHWHTRQRRDSLYMKLVVYLSAAGWKWTDLVCLDHMARICPTLSQWCSSSITKPLLLTQACRITLNSCPYRNQIMKYCKIPSIILNFLNYSDIDSLFSVNSEFPLDSIKLST
;
A
#
# COMPACT_ATOMS: atom_id res chain seq x y z
N MET A 1 -28.72 18.96 -22.05
CA MET A 1 -27.84 17.91 -22.64
C MET A 1 -26.80 17.57 -21.59
N LYS A 2 -26.68 16.31 -21.16
CA LYS A 2 -25.55 15.89 -20.32
C LYS A 2 -24.36 15.67 -21.25
N ALA A 3 -23.27 16.42 -21.05
CA ALA A 3 -22.02 16.14 -21.73
C ALA A 3 -21.49 14.79 -21.23
N ASP A 4 -21.11 13.90 -22.14
CA ASP A 4 -20.46 12.65 -21.77
C ASP A 4 -18.98 12.94 -21.46
N ILE A 5 -18.57 12.62 -20.22
CA ILE A 5 -17.28 13.00 -19.66
C ILE A 5 -16.22 11.91 -19.92
N ASN A 6 -16.62 10.75 -20.45
CA ASN A 6 -15.71 9.61 -20.68
C ASN A 6 -15.37 9.41 -22.18
N VAL A 7 -15.55 10.45 -22.99
CA VAL A 7 -15.37 10.38 -24.44
C VAL A 7 -13.90 10.59 -24.83
N CYS A 8 -13.43 9.85 -25.84
CA CYS A 8 -12.17 10.14 -26.51
C CYS A 8 -12.20 11.52 -27.19
N LEU A 9 -11.36 12.45 -26.77
CA LEU A 9 -11.30 13.80 -27.36
C LEU A 9 -10.30 13.91 -28.51
N ASN A 10 -9.45 12.90 -28.73
CA ASN A 10 -8.42 12.94 -29.76
C ASN A 10 -8.05 11.55 -30.31
N LYS A 11 -7.18 11.53 -31.32
CA LYS A 11 -6.66 10.29 -31.96
C LYS A 11 -5.86 9.38 -31.02
N ARG A 12 -5.39 9.91 -29.88
CA ARG A 12 -4.69 9.14 -28.84
C ARG A 12 -5.64 8.49 -27.85
N ARG A 13 -6.96 8.65 -28.03
CA ARG A 13 -7.99 8.19 -27.11
C ARG A 13 -7.83 8.81 -25.71
N ASP A 14 -7.33 10.04 -25.63
CA ASP A 14 -7.23 10.74 -24.35
C ASP A 14 -8.64 11.18 -23.91
N SER A 15 -8.99 10.88 -22.66
CA SER A 15 -10.23 11.36 -22.02
C SER A 15 -10.09 12.84 -21.61
N PRO A 16 -11.20 13.54 -21.28
CA PRO A 16 -11.15 14.90 -20.75
C PRO A 16 -10.28 15.00 -19.49
N LEU A 17 -10.38 14.00 -18.60
CA LEU A 17 -9.54 13.94 -17.40
C LEU A 17 -8.07 13.75 -17.75
N PHE A 18 -7.76 12.86 -18.71
CA PHE A 18 -6.40 12.64 -19.17
C PHE A 18 -5.76 13.92 -19.73
N LEU A 19 -6.50 14.69 -20.54
CA LEU A 19 -6.02 15.97 -21.07
C LEU A 19 -5.86 17.04 -19.99
N ALA A 20 -6.76 17.11 -19.01
CA ALA A 20 -6.66 18.04 -17.89
C ALA A 20 -5.40 17.80 -17.05
N VAL A 21 -5.09 16.52 -16.79
CA VAL A 21 -3.84 16.11 -16.11
C VAL A 21 -2.62 16.46 -16.96
N LYS A 22 -2.66 16.16 -18.27
CA LYS A 22 -1.56 16.45 -19.21
C LYS A 22 -1.16 17.92 -19.24
N LEU A 23 -2.15 18.80 -19.19
CA LEU A 23 -1.97 20.25 -19.22
C LEU A 23 -1.74 20.84 -17.82
N SER A 24 -1.69 20.00 -16.77
CA SER A 24 -1.51 20.42 -15.37
C SER A 24 -2.58 21.42 -14.89
N HIS A 25 -3.81 21.33 -15.41
CA HIS A 25 -4.90 22.26 -15.07
C HIS A 25 -5.69 21.79 -13.84
N VAL A 26 -5.19 22.13 -12.65
CA VAL A 26 -5.76 21.77 -11.34
C VAL A 26 -7.27 22.05 -11.25
N ALA A 27 -7.73 23.23 -11.69
CA ALA A 27 -9.14 23.61 -11.59
C ALA A 27 -10.06 22.71 -12.44
N ILE A 28 -9.60 22.31 -13.63
CA ILE A 28 -10.36 21.42 -14.52
C ILE A 28 -10.37 20.00 -13.95
N VAL A 29 -9.23 19.53 -13.43
CA VAL A 29 -9.15 18.22 -12.75
C VAL A 29 -10.14 18.17 -11.58
N LYS A 30 -10.19 19.19 -10.72
CA LYS A 30 -11.17 19.27 -9.62
C LYS A 30 -12.62 19.18 -10.10
N ALA A 31 -12.96 19.94 -11.15
CA ALA A 31 -14.32 19.92 -11.70
C ALA A 31 -14.70 18.55 -12.29
N LEU A 32 -13.76 17.88 -12.96
CA LEU A 32 -13.96 16.56 -13.53
C LEU A 32 -14.08 15.47 -12.46
N LEU A 33 -13.24 15.50 -11.42
CA LEU A 33 -13.32 14.57 -10.29
C LEU A 33 -14.63 14.71 -9.49
N ALA A 34 -15.16 15.94 -9.40
CA ALA A 34 -16.44 16.20 -8.75
C ALA A 34 -17.65 15.76 -9.62
N SER A 35 -17.43 15.44 -10.89
CA SER A 35 -18.52 15.10 -11.81
C SER A 35 -18.93 13.63 -11.67
N PRO A 36 -20.23 13.35 -11.45
CA PRO A 36 -20.70 11.97 -11.27
C PRO A 36 -20.52 11.16 -12.56
N GLY A 37 -19.87 10.01 -12.44
CA GLY A 37 -19.63 9.09 -13.55
C GLY A 37 -18.34 9.34 -14.33
N CYS A 38 -17.44 10.23 -13.85
CA CYS A 38 -16.11 10.34 -14.43
C CYS A 38 -15.31 9.05 -14.22
N ASP A 39 -14.86 8.43 -15.31
CA ASP A 39 -14.00 7.26 -15.29
C ASP A 39 -12.55 7.70 -15.03
N LEU A 40 -12.12 7.52 -13.77
CA LEU A 40 -10.78 7.86 -13.31
C LEU A 40 -9.69 6.99 -13.94
N ASN A 41 -10.08 5.82 -14.45
CA ASN A 41 -9.17 4.78 -14.92
C ASN A 41 -9.20 4.65 -16.46
N TYR A 42 -9.84 5.60 -17.15
CA TYR A 42 -9.96 5.59 -18.60
C TYR A 42 -8.59 5.58 -19.28
N GLN A 43 -8.31 4.53 -20.05
CA GLN A 43 -7.01 4.34 -20.67
C GLN A 43 -6.93 4.98 -22.04
N ASN A 44 -5.81 5.65 -22.31
CA ASN A 44 -5.48 6.10 -23.65
C ASN A 44 -5.01 4.94 -24.56
N ILE A 45 -4.66 5.23 -25.81
CA ILE A 45 -4.22 4.21 -26.78
C ILE A 45 -2.95 3.46 -26.36
N ASN A 46 -2.14 4.05 -25.48
CA ASN A 46 -0.92 3.44 -24.94
C ASN A 46 -1.20 2.64 -23.64
N GLY A 47 -2.46 2.56 -23.22
CA GLY A 47 -2.86 1.89 -21.97
C GLY A 47 -2.59 2.71 -20.71
N TYR A 48 -2.28 3.99 -20.81
CA TYR A 48 -2.02 4.86 -19.65
C TYR A 48 -3.31 5.40 -19.07
N SER A 49 -3.45 5.29 -17.74
CA SER A 49 -4.47 6.00 -16.97
C SER A 49 -4.06 7.45 -16.71
N PRO A 50 -5.01 8.32 -16.29
CA PRO A 50 -4.71 9.64 -15.76
C PRO A 50 -3.70 9.62 -14.61
N LEU A 51 -3.75 8.61 -13.72
CA LEU A 51 -2.79 8.47 -12.62
C LEU A 51 -1.38 8.13 -13.14
N ASP A 52 -1.27 7.21 -14.09
CA ASP A 52 0.01 6.86 -14.72
C ASP A 52 0.67 8.08 -15.35
N LEU A 53 -0.12 8.91 -16.03
CA LEU A 53 0.36 10.15 -16.63
C LEU A 53 0.78 11.17 -15.56
N ALA A 54 0.00 11.32 -14.48
CA ALA A 54 0.35 12.24 -13.40
C ALA A 54 1.72 11.91 -12.80
N LEU A 55 2.02 10.62 -12.57
CA LEU A 55 3.34 10.17 -12.10
C LEU A 55 4.48 10.57 -13.05
N VAL A 56 4.28 10.40 -14.35
CA VAL A 56 5.27 10.78 -15.37
C VAL A 56 5.48 12.30 -15.37
N ILE A 57 4.41 13.08 -15.31
CA ILE A 57 4.49 14.55 -15.35
C ILE A 57 5.16 15.10 -14.10
N VAL A 58 4.85 14.56 -12.91
CA VAL A 58 5.49 15.00 -11.67
C VAL A 58 7.00 14.77 -11.72
N TYR A 59 7.45 13.67 -12.33
CA TYR A 59 8.86 13.38 -12.50
C TYR A 59 9.52 14.24 -13.59
N ASP A 60 8.91 14.34 -14.77
CA ASP A 60 9.49 15.08 -15.90
C ASP A 60 9.54 16.60 -15.65
N LYS A 61 8.64 17.15 -14.84
CA LYS A 61 8.55 18.59 -14.52
C LYS A 61 9.13 18.98 -13.16
N GLN A 62 10.04 18.17 -12.60
CA GLN A 62 10.65 18.47 -11.29
C GLN A 62 11.34 19.84 -11.22
N GLU A 63 11.92 20.31 -12.33
CA GLU A 63 12.67 21.56 -12.40
C GLU A 63 11.80 22.80 -12.76
N ASP A 64 10.50 22.60 -13.01
CA ASP A 64 9.60 23.68 -13.43
C ASP A 64 9.03 24.45 -12.22
N MET A 65 8.81 25.76 -12.40
CA MET A 65 8.10 26.65 -11.44
C MET A 65 6.69 26.14 -11.02
N HIS A 66 6.13 25.16 -11.74
CA HIS A 66 4.80 24.59 -11.51
C HIS A 66 4.82 23.20 -10.84
N GLN A 67 5.93 22.82 -10.21
CA GLN A 67 6.08 21.54 -9.50
C GLN A 67 4.92 21.27 -8.52
N SER A 68 4.50 22.29 -7.76
CA SER A 68 3.40 22.18 -6.79
C SER A 68 2.06 21.82 -7.43
N ALA A 69 1.78 22.32 -8.64
CA ALA A 69 0.53 22.00 -9.33
C ALA A 69 0.48 20.53 -9.76
N CYS A 70 1.62 19.94 -10.14
CA CYS A 70 1.68 18.54 -10.57
C CYS A 70 1.48 17.59 -9.39
N TRP A 71 2.13 17.85 -8.25
CA TRP A 71 1.92 17.09 -7.02
C TRP A 71 0.48 17.20 -6.52
N ASN A 72 -0.11 18.39 -6.56
CA ASN A 72 -1.53 18.58 -6.18
C ASN A 72 -2.47 17.75 -7.07
N ILE A 73 -2.17 17.61 -8.37
CA ILE A 73 -2.97 16.76 -9.27
C ILE A 73 -2.84 15.29 -8.90
N LEU A 74 -1.61 14.83 -8.62
CA LEU A 74 -1.37 13.46 -8.18
C LEU A 74 -2.11 13.17 -6.86
N GLU A 75 -2.02 14.06 -5.88
CA GLU A 75 -2.74 14.00 -4.61
C GLU A 75 -4.25 13.83 -4.84
N MET A 76 -4.86 14.73 -5.62
CA MET A 76 -6.30 14.67 -5.91
C MET A 76 -6.74 13.37 -6.58
N LEU A 77 -5.91 12.81 -7.46
CA LEU A 77 -6.21 11.53 -8.13
C LEU A 77 -6.14 10.36 -7.15
N LEU A 78 -5.15 10.35 -6.25
CA LEU A 78 -5.02 9.32 -5.22
C LEU A 78 -6.20 9.36 -4.24
N GLU A 79 -6.60 10.56 -3.79
CA GLU A 79 -7.74 10.74 -2.90
C GLU A 79 -9.07 10.34 -3.56
N ALA A 80 -9.20 10.57 -4.86
CA ALA A 80 -10.36 10.14 -5.63
C ALA A 80 -10.41 8.62 -5.83
N GLY A 81 -9.35 7.88 -5.48
CA GLY A 81 -9.27 6.43 -5.66
C GLY A 81 -8.94 6.03 -7.10
N ALA A 82 -8.27 6.89 -7.87
CA ALA A 82 -7.77 6.52 -9.17
C ALA A 82 -6.73 5.39 -9.05
N GLU A 83 -6.77 4.44 -9.97
CA GLU A 83 -5.88 3.29 -9.98
C GLU A 83 -4.91 3.34 -11.15
N PRO A 84 -3.67 2.86 -10.97
CA PRO A 84 -2.76 2.71 -12.09
C PRO A 84 -3.30 1.64 -13.05
N ALA A 85 -3.26 1.94 -14.34
CA ALA A 85 -3.69 1.02 -15.39
C ALA A 85 -2.50 0.21 -15.92
N SER A 86 -1.40 0.90 -16.23
CA SER A 86 -0.25 0.31 -16.89
C SER A 86 0.89 0.03 -15.93
N GLN A 87 1.37 -1.23 -15.95
CA GLN A 87 2.63 -1.58 -15.30
C GLN A 87 3.84 -0.82 -15.88
N GLY A 88 3.75 -0.32 -17.12
CA GLY A 88 4.85 0.26 -17.87
C GLY A 88 5.15 1.72 -17.53
N ALA A 89 4.14 2.54 -17.25
CA ALA A 89 4.35 3.94 -16.89
C ALA A 89 5.02 4.08 -15.52
N MET A 90 4.48 3.40 -14.51
CA MET A 90 5.07 3.36 -13.18
C MET A 90 6.47 2.70 -13.20
N LEU A 91 6.70 1.73 -14.10
CA LEU A 91 8.04 1.17 -14.33
C LEU A 91 9.02 2.23 -14.79
N TYR A 92 8.64 3.08 -15.75
CA TYR A 92 9.54 4.09 -16.30
C TYR A 92 9.99 5.08 -15.22
N VAL A 93 9.05 5.63 -14.45
CA VAL A 93 9.34 6.68 -13.45
C VAL A 93 10.23 6.14 -12.33
N ILE A 94 9.81 5.04 -11.67
CA ILE A 94 10.58 4.47 -10.54
C ILE A 94 11.95 3.99 -11.01
N ARG A 95 12.04 3.33 -12.17
CA ARG A 95 13.32 2.86 -12.71
C ARG A 95 14.26 4.02 -13.04
N THR A 96 13.74 5.12 -13.59
CA THR A 96 14.54 6.28 -13.96
C THR A 96 15.01 7.02 -12.71
N ALA A 97 14.12 7.22 -11.73
CA ALA A 97 14.47 7.81 -10.43
C ALA A 97 15.57 6.99 -9.72
N LEU A 98 15.43 5.66 -9.64
CA LEU A 98 16.46 4.79 -9.05
C LEU A 98 17.78 4.87 -9.82
N LYS A 99 17.73 4.88 -11.16
CA LYS A 99 18.93 4.99 -11.99
C LYS A 99 19.66 6.33 -11.79
N LEU A 100 18.91 7.42 -11.60
CA LEU A 100 19.45 8.76 -11.37
C LEU A 100 19.72 9.06 -9.89
N LYS A 101 19.44 8.12 -8.99
CA LYS A 101 19.56 8.27 -7.52
C LYS A 101 18.75 9.43 -6.95
N ASP A 102 17.58 9.65 -7.54
CA ASP A 102 16.63 10.63 -7.06
C ASP A 102 15.82 10.05 -5.88
N ASP A 103 16.52 9.89 -4.77
CA ASP A 103 15.99 9.30 -3.55
C ASP A 103 14.87 10.15 -2.94
N GLU A 104 15.02 11.48 -3.04
CA GLU A 104 14.05 12.44 -2.53
C GLU A 104 12.70 12.26 -3.23
N PHE A 105 12.68 12.16 -4.55
CA PHE A 105 11.45 11.91 -5.29
C PHE A 105 10.79 10.58 -4.89
N ILE A 106 11.56 9.51 -4.73
CA ILE A 106 11.02 8.19 -4.35
C ILE A 106 10.39 8.26 -2.95
N ILE A 107 11.08 8.88 -1.99
CA ILE A 107 10.58 9.05 -0.62
C ILE A 107 9.30 9.91 -0.62
N GLN A 108 9.31 11.04 -1.32
CA GLN A 108 8.15 11.91 -1.44
C GLN A 108 6.96 11.18 -2.08
N LEU A 109 7.21 10.41 -3.15
CA LEU A 109 6.18 9.61 -3.80
C LEU A 109 5.60 8.56 -2.84
N ILE A 110 6.45 7.82 -2.10
CA ILE A 110 5.98 6.81 -1.15
C ILE A 110 5.14 7.47 -0.04
N HIS A 111 5.58 8.59 0.53
CA HIS A 111 4.80 9.34 1.53
C HIS A 111 3.46 9.83 1.00
N MET A 112 3.43 10.38 -0.22
CA MET A 112 2.20 10.81 -0.88
C MET A 112 1.21 9.64 -1.00
N VAL A 113 1.68 8.49 -1.46
CA VAL A 113 0.87 7.28 -1.60
C VAL A 113 0.40 6.76 -0.23
N ILE A 114 1.26 6.78 0.80
CA ILE A 114 0.90 6.41 2.19
C ILE A 114 -0.22 7.30 2.71
N ASN A 115 -0.17 8.61 2.46
CA ASN A 115 -1.11 9.56 3.03
C ASN A 115 -2.47 9.52 2.31
N HIS A 116 -2.46 9.47 0.97
CA HIS A 116 -3.66 9.76 0.17
C HIS A 116 -4.28 8.54 -0.53
N SER A 117 -3.64 7.36 -0.50
CA SER A 117 -4.17 6.18 -1.18
C SER A 117 -4.43 4.99 -0.25
N ASN A 118 -5.40 4.14 -0.64
CA ASN A 118 -5.69 2.83 -0.04
C ASN A 118 -5.79 1.72 -1.12
N SER A 119 -5.21 1.93 -2.31
CA SER A 119 -5.30 0.97 -3.43
C SER A 119 -4.28 -0.16 -3.26
N LEU A 120 -4.78 -1.41 -3.22
CA LEU A 120 -3.96 -2.62 -3.21
C LEU A 120 -3.17 -2.78 -4.50
N LYS A 121 -3.78 -2.41 -5.64
CA LYS A 121 -3.15 -2.49 -6.96
C LYS A 121 -1.94 -1.54 -7.06
N LEU A 122 -2.09 -0.31 -6.58
CA LEU A 122 -0.97 0.64 -6.56
C LEU A 122 0.17 0.12 -5.68
N HIS A 123 -0.16 -0.34 -4.47
CA HIS A 123 0.80 -0.93 -3.54
C HIS A 123 1.60 -2.10 -4.14
N THR A 124 0.91 -3.10 -4.70
CA THR A 124 1.54 -4.28 -5.30
C THR A 124 2.49 -3.90 -6.45
N LEU A 125 2.07 -2.96 -7.29
CA LEU A 125 2.89 -2.46 -8.39
C LEU A 125 4.13 -1.71 -7.90
N LEU A 126 3.97 -0.80 -6.93
CA LEU A 126 5.05 -0.03 -6.34
C LEU A 126 6.14 -0.96 -5.77
N LEU A 127 5.73 -1.94 -4.95
CA LEU A 127 6.65 -2.90 -4.35
C LEU A 127 7.36 -3.75 -5.40
N LEU A 128 6.63 -4.25 -6.39
CA LEU A 128 7.20 -5.04 -7.49
C LEU A 128 8.24 -4.24 -8.29
N LYS A 129 8.02 -2.94 -8.50
CA LYS A 129 8.97 -2.08 -9.23
C LYS A 129 10.23 -1.80 -8.42
N LEU A 130 10.11 -1.56 -7.12
CA LEU A 130 11.26 -1.39 -6.24
C LEU A 130 12.11 -2.66 -6.21
N HIS A 131 11.46 -3.83 -6.01
CA HIS A 131 12.14 -5.12 -6.00
C HIS A 131 12.89 -5.40 -7.31
N ARG A 132 12.23 -5.27 -8.46
CA ARG A 132 12.85 -5.59 -9.77
C ARG A 132 14.01 -4.67 -10.15
N ASN A 133 13.96 -3.40 -9.75
CA ASN A 133 14.95 -2.40 -10.13
C ASN A 133 16.09 -2.27 -9.12
N GLN A 134 16.11 -3.10 -8.08
CA GLN A 134 17.10 -3.02 -7.04
C GLN A 134 18.54 -3.14 -7.54
N ALA A 135 18.80 -4.04 -8.50
CA ALA A 135 20.15 -4.23 -9.04
C ALA A 135 20.69 -2.99 -9.77
N LEU A 136 19.82 -2.05 -10.15
CA LEU A 136 20.20 -0.79 -10.80
C LEU A 136 20.52 0.31 -9.78
N TYR A 137 20.11 0.13 -8.53
CA TYR A 137 20.27 1.13 -7.48
C TYR A 137 21.54 0.82 -6.66
N ASP A 138 22.47 1.75 -6.66
CA ASP A 138 23.74 1.66 -5.93
C ASP A 138 23.77 2.60 -4.70
N GLY A 139 22.64 3.20 -4.32
CA GLY A 139 22.49 4.05 -3.15
C GLY A 139 22.28 3.27 -1.85
N HIS A 140 22.24 3.99 -0.71
CA HIS A 140 22.15 3.40 0.63
C HIS A 140 20.74 3.34 1.22
N LEU A 141 19.76 4.02 0.61
CA LEU A 141 18.42 4.20 1.19
C LEU A 141 17.42 3.10 0.81
N PHE A 142 17.89 2.02 0.19
CA PHE A 142 16.99 0.95 -0.28
C PHE A 142 16.20 0.28 0.86
N ASN A 143 16.84 0.07 2.01
CA ASN A 143 16.16 -0.44 3.20
C ASN A 143 15.04 0.52 3.64
N GLU A 144 15.28 1.83 3.59
CA GLU A 144 14.31 2.85 3.99
C GLU A 144 13.09 2.86 3.05
N PHE A 145 13.29 2.69 1.74
CA PHE A 145 12.18 2.55 0.80
C PHE A 145 11.29 1.36 1.14
N LEU A 146 11.86 0.19 1.42
CA LEU A 146 11.09 -1.00 1.80
C LEU A 146 10.41 -0.83 3.17
N GLU A 147 11.10 -0.25 4.14
CA GLU A 147 10.53 0.09 5.45
C GLU A 147 9.34 1.05 5.30
N LEU A 148 9.44 2.08 4.47
CA LEU A 148 8.35 3.00 4.17
C LEU A 148 7.18 2.29 3.48
N VAL A 149 7.42 1.50 2.44
CA VAL A 149 6.33 0.74 1.78
C VAL A 149 5.67 -0.25 2.75
N SER A 150 6.42 -0.80 3.71
CA SER A 150 5.82 -1.64 4.76
C SER A 150 4.83 -0.87 5.63
N THR A 151 5.02 0.43 5.87
CA THR A 151 4.01 1.23 6.58
C THR A 151 2.71 1.31 5.78
N LEU A 152 2.82 1.37 4.44
CA LEU A 152 1.67 1.29 3.55
C LEU A 152 1.01 -0.08 3.61
N THR A 153 1.78 -1.18 3.59
CA THR A 153 1.19 -2.53 3.74
C THR A 153 0.39 -2.64 5.03
N ILE A 154 0.92 -2.13 6.14
CA ILE A 154 0.25 -2.17 7.45
C ILE A 154 -1.02 -1.33 7.41
N LYS A 155 -0.97 -0.13 6.80
CA LYS A 155 -2.17 0.69 6.58
C LYS A 155 -3.24 -0.09 5.82
N LEU A 156 -2.86 -0.80 4.76
CA LEU A 156 -3.77 -1.61 3.95
C LEU A 156 -4.33 -2.81 4.73
N ILE A 157 -3.51 -3.52 5.51
CA ILE A 157 -3.98 -4.60 6.39
C ILE A 157 -4.98 -4.06 7.41
N LYS A 158 -4.73 -2.85 7.96
CA LYS A 158 -5.63 -2.21 8.92
C LYS A 158 -6.93 -1.76 8.25
N SER A 159 -6.92 -1.33 6.98
CA SER A 159 -8.11 -0.85 6.28
C SER A 159 -8.95 -1.96 5.64
N HIS A 160 -8.32 -3.01 5.13
CA HIS A 160 -8.95 -4.09 4.37
C HIS A 160 -9.03 -5.36 5.23
N GLY A 161 -10.25 -5.86 5.43
CA GLY A 161 -10.51 -7.11 6.17
C GLY A 161 -10.99 -8.27 5.31
N GLY A 162 -11.10 -8.08 3.99
CA GLY A 162 -11.52 -9.11 3.05
C GLY A 162 -10.47 -10.20 2.90
N ARG A 163 -10.91 -11.45 2.75
CA ARG A 163 -9.98 -12.58 2.52
C ARG A 163 -9.15 -12.38 1.24
N ASP A 164 -9.79 -11.89 0.18
CA ASP A 164 -9.13 -11.68 -1.12
C ASP A 164 -8.13 -10.52 -1.07
N ASP A 165 -8.46 -9.46 -0.31
CA ASP A 165 -7.56 -8.32 -0.08
C ASP A 165 -6.31 -8.75 0.69
N LEU A 166 -6.50 -9.56 1.74
CA LEU A 166 -5.39 -10.11 2.53
C LEU A 166 -4.53 -11.08 1.70
N GLN A 167 -5.12 -11.84 0.77
CA GLN A 167 -4.36 -12.70 -0.16
C GLN A 167 -3.44 -11.84 -1.04
N GLN A 168 -3.94 -10.75 -1.63
CA GLN A 168 -3.09 -9.87 -2.45
C GLN A 168 -1.92 -9.26 -1.67
N ILE A 169 -2.14 -8.92 -0.39
CA ILE A 169 -1.08 -8.43 0.50
C ILE A 169 -0.11 -9.58 0.85
N PHE A 170 -0.62 -10.78 1.11
CA PHE A 170 0.20 -11.96 1.37
C PHE A 170 1.11 -12.31 0.17
N ASP A 171 0.59 -12.23 -1.05
CA ASP A 171 1.35 -12.47 -2.29
C ASP A 171 2.52 -11.49 -2.47
N CYS A 172 2.50 -10.35 -1.76
CA CYS A 172 3.58 -9.38 -1.74
C CYS A 172 4.70 -9.69 -0.73
N LEU A 173 4.47 -10.57 0.27
CA LEU A 173 5.46 -10.90 1.29
C LEU A 173 6.79 -11.43 0.73
N PRO A 174 6.80 -12.34 -0.28
CA PRO A 174 8.04 -12.83 -0.87
C PRO A 174 8.90 -11.70 -1.45
N LEU A 175 8.27 -10.64 -2.00
CA LEU A 175 9.00 -9.49 -2.55
C LEU A 175 9.85 -8.78 -1.49
N TYR A 176 9.40 -8.74 -0.23
CA TYR A 176 10.22 -8.21 0.86
C TYR A 176 11.39 -9.11 1.21
N ILE A 177 11.18 -10.44 1.24
CA ILE A 177 12.20 -11.41 1.62
C ILE A 177 13.30 -11.53 0.56
N ASP A 178 12.89 -11.57 -0.71
CA ASP A 178 13.76 -11.78 -1.86
C ASP A 178 14.47 -10.50 -2.31
N SER A 179 14.02 -9.34 -1.84
CA SER A 179 14.76 -8.09 -2.01
C SER A 179 16.11 -8.15 -1.29
N HIS A 180 17.09 -7.42 -1.78
CA HIS A 180 18.38 -7.26 -1.13
C HIS A 180 18.27 -6.26 0.05
N TRP A 181 18.90 -6.63 1.15
CA TRP A 181 18.91 -5.88 2.40
C TRP A 181 20.34 -5.69 2.85
N HIS A 182 20.69 -4.48 3.30
CA HIS A 182 22.03 -4.27 3.87
C HIS A 182 22.22 -5.03 5.18
N THR A 183 21.14 -5.24 5.95
CA THR A 183 21.20 -5.93 7.24
C THR A 183 20.09 -6.97 7.33
N ARG A 184 20.49 -8.23 7.56
CA ARG A 184 19.55 -9.35 7.73
C ARG A 184 18.56 -9.13 8.87
N GLN A 185 19.00 -8.54 9.98
CA GLN A 185 18.15 -8.24 11.14
C GLN A 185 16.97 -7.33 10.78
N ARG A 186 17.18 -6.31 9.93
CA ARG A 186 16.12 -5.39 9.50
C ARG A 186 15.06 -6.10 8.66
N ARG A 187 15.50 -6.93 7.70
CA ARG A 187 14.61 -7.77 6.90
C ARG A 187 13.76 -8.69 7.78
N ASP A 188 14.43 -9.43 8.66
CA ASP A 188 13.77 -10.43 9.50
C ASP A 188 12.78 -9.74 10.45
N SER A 189 13.14 -8.59 11.03
CA SER A 189 12.24 -7.76 11.85
C SER A 189 11.02 -7.25 11.07
N LEU A 190 11.22 -6.73 9.86
CA LEU A 190 10.12 -6.25 9.01
C LEU A 190 9.18 -7.38 8.63
N TYR A 191 9.73 -8.51 8.18
CA TYR A 191 8.94 -9.69 7.84
C TYR A 191 8.08 -10.15 9.01
N MET A 192 8.68 -10.26 10.20
CA MET A 192 7.97 -10.63 11.42
C MET A 192 6.86 -9.65 11.76
N LYS A 193 7.11 -8.34 11.63
CA LYS A 193 6.10 -7.30 11.81
C LYS A 193 4.90 -7.54 10.89
N LEU A 194 5.12 -7.72 9.59
CA LEU A 194 4.03 -7.96 8.62
C LEU A 194 3.23 -9.24 8.93
N VAL A 195 3.92 -10.31 9.31
CA VAL A 195 3.29 -11.58 9.68
C VAL A 195 2.40 -11.43 10.90
N VAL A 196 2.84 -10.69 11.93
CA VAL A 196 2.03 -10.40 13.11
C VAL A 196 0.77 -9.61 12.72
N TYR A 197 0.90 -8.58 11.87
CA TYR A 197 -0.25 -7.81 11.40
C TYR A 197 -1.25 -8.65 10.60
N LEU A 198 -0.77 -9.48 9.66
CA LEU A 198 -1.62 -10.36 8.86
C LEU A 198 -2.37 -11.38 9.73
N SER A 199 -1.65 -12.01 10.64
CA SER A 199 -2.24 -12.97 11.58
C SER A 199 -3.29 -12.30 12.48
N ALA A 200 -3.00 -11.09 12.96
CA ALA A 200 -3.95 -10.31 13.76
C ALA A 200 -5.16 -9.82 12.95
N ALA A 201 -5.02 -9.62 11.63
CA ALA A 201 -6.12 -9.36 10.71
C ALA A 201 -6.97 -10.61 10.41
N GLY A 202 -6.55 -11.79 10.88
CA GLY A 202 -7.26 -13.04 10.71
C GLY A 202 -6.85 -13.84 9.48
N TRP A 203 -5.65 -13.58 8.95
CA TRP A 203 -5.08 -14.42 7.91
C TRP A 203 -4.93 -15.86 8.39
N LYS A 204 -5.35 -16.81 7.54
CA LYS A 204 -5.21 -18.24 7.82
C LYS A 204 -3.98 -18.77 7.09
N TRP A 205 -2.96 -19.16 7.85
CA TRP A 205 -1.74 -19.72 7.31
C TRP A 205 -1.98 -21.15 6.84
N THR A 206 -2.02 -21.38 5.53
CA THR A 206 -2.15 -22.73 4.94
C THR A 206 -0.89 -23.18 4.22
N ASP A 207 0.02 -22.25 3.89
CA ASP A 207 1.24 -22.54 3.16
C ASP A 207 2.37 -23.01 4.10
N LEU A 208 2.76 -24.28 3.93
CA LEU A 208 3.83 -24.91 4.70
C LEU A 208 5.19 -24.25 4.42
N VAL A 209 5.43 -23.73 3.21
CA VAL A 209 6.71 -23.12 2.85
C VAL A 209 6.93 -21.82 3.64
N CYS A 210 5.88 -21.01 3.79
CA CYS A 210 5.93 -19.81 4.60
C CYS A 210 6.13 -20.13 6.08
N LEU A 211 5.46 -21.16 6.60
CA LEU A 211 5.60 -21.60 8.00
C LEU A 211 7.01 -22.12 8.30
N ASP A 212 7.63 -22.83 7.36
CA ASP A 212 9.02 -23.31 7.47
C ASP A 212 10.01 -22.14 7.44
N HIS A 213 9.80 -21.16 6.55
CA HIS A 213 10.62 -19.96 6.53
C HIS A 213 10.48 -19.16 7.84
N MET A 214 9.26 -19.01 8.35
CA MET A 214 9.00 -18.40 9.65
C MET A 214 9.70 -19.16 10.77
N ALA A 215 9.64 -20.49 10.77
CA ALA A 215 10.27 -21.30 11.82
C ALA A 215 11.78 -21.11 11.88
N ARG A 216 12.44 -20.86 10.75
CA ARG A 216 13.87 -20.54 10.68
C ARG A 216 14.21 -19.16 11.27
N ILE A 217 13.30 -18.19 11.17
CA ILE A 217 13.49 -16.84 11.71
C ILE A 217 13.08 -16.79 13.18
N CYS A 218 11.89 -17.31 13.50
CA CYS A 218 11.31 -17.36 14.82
C CYS A 218 10.38 -18.59 14.98
N PRO A 219 10.79 -19.59 15.77
CA PRO A 219 9.99 -20.80 15.96
C PRO A 219 8.71 -20.54 16.77
N THR A 220 8.73 -19.61 17.73
CA THR A 220 7.56 -19.31 18.58
C THR A 220 6.43 -18.68 17.77
N LEU A 221 6.73 -17.78 16.84
CA LEU A 221 5.74 -17.19 15.96
C LEU A 221 5.19 -18.20 14.95
N SER A 222 6.02 -19.08 14.40
CA SER A 222 5.55 -20.16 13.51
C SER A 222 4.61 -21.13 14.24
N GLN A 223 4.92 -21.45 15.50
CA GLN A 223 4.02 -22.23 16.37
C GLN A 223 2.70 -21.50 16.65
N TRP A 224 2.74 -20.19 16.89
CA TRP A 224 1.53 -19.39 17.07
C TRP A 224 0.66 -19.39 15.81
N CYS A 225 1.26 -19.14 14.64
CA CYS A 225 0.57 -19.15 13.35
C CYS A 225 -0.02 -20.53 13.02
N SER A 226 0.72 -21.62 13.26
CA SER A 226 0.22 -22.98 13.05
C SER A 226 -0.87 -23.40 14.06
N SER A 227 -0.81 -22.92 15.31
CA SER A 227 -1.86 -23.17 16.30
C SER A 227 -3.20 -22.52 15.96
N SER A 228 -3.18 -21.44 15.16
CA SER A 228 -4.39 -20.79 14.64
C SER A 228 -5.16 -21.66 13.62
N ILE A 229 -4.50 -22.69 13.08
CA ILE A 229 -5.09 -23.67 12.15
C ILE A 229 -5.93 -24.69 12.93
N THR A 230 -5.51 -25.04 14.15
CA THR A 230 -6.06 -26.17 14.92
C THR A 230 -7.01 -25.75 16.04
N LYS A 231 -6.88 -24.53 16.57
CA LYS A 231 -7.80 -23.98 17.59
C LYS A 231 -8.89 -23.12 16.96
N PRO A 232 -10.13 -23.14 17.47
CA PRO A 232 -11.15 -22.19 17.05
C PRO A 232 -10.67 -20.75 17.34
N LEU A 233 -10.94 -19.83 16.42
CA LEU A 233 -10.65 -18.41 16.60
C LEU A 233 -11.20 -17.97 17.96
N LEU A 234 -10.36 -17.33 18.78
CA LEU A 234 -10.86 -16.70 20.00
C LEU A 234 -12.00 -15.74 19.62
N LEU A 235 -13.06 -15.68 20.43
CA LEU A 235 -14.20 -14.78 20.19
C LEU A 235 -13.73 -13.35 19.88
N THR A 236 -12.65 -12.92 20.53
CA THR A 236 -12.00 -11.62 20.33
C THR A 236 -11.40 -11.44 18.93
N GLN A 237 -10.77 -12.47 18.37
CA GLN A 237 -10.25 -12.49 16.99
C GLN A 237 -11.40 -12.58 15.99
N ALA A 238 -12.40 -13.42 16.25
CA ALA A 238 -13.60 -13.51 15.43
C ALA A 238 -14.30 -12.14 15.35
N CYS A 239 -14.47 -11.43 16.46
CA CYS A 239 -15.03 -10.08 16.49
C CYS A 239 -14.22 -9.09 15.64
N ARG A 240 -12.88 -9.07 15.77
CA ARG A 240 -12.00 -8.23 14.92
C ARG A 240 -12.19 -8.53 13.44
N ILE A 241 -12.18 -9.81 13.05
CA ILE A 241 -12.34 -10.25 11.66
C ILE A 241 -13.72 -9.88 11.12
N THR A 242 -14.78 -10.10 11.91
CA THR A 242 -16.15 -9.74 11.51
C THR A 242 -16.32 -8.22 11.36
N LEU A 243 -15.68 -7.41 12.22
CA LEU A 243 -15.76 -5.96 12.11
C LEU A 243 -14.91 -5.41 10.96
N ASN A 244 -13.75 -6.01 10.68
CA ASN A 244 -12.91 -5.60 9.55
C ASN A 244 -13.49 -5.98 8.20
N SER A 245 -14.25 -7.08 8.13
CA SER A 245 -15.00 -7.47 6.93
C SER A 245 -16.35 -6.74 6.78
N CYS A 246 -16.79 -5.97 7.78
CA CYS A 246 -18.02 -5.19 7.70
C CYS A 246 -17.87 -3.97 6.79
N PRO A 247 -18.74 -3.79 5.77
CA PRO A 247 -18.68 -2.62 4.87
C PRO A 247 -18.98 -1.30 5.59
N TYR A 248 -19.72 -1.35 6.70
CA TYR A 248 -20.10 -0.20 7.51
C TYR A 248 -19.14 0.07 8.67
N ARG A 249 -17.96 -0.56 8.72
CA ARG A 249 -17.00 -0.41 9.83
C ARG A 249 -16.77 1.05 10.23
N ASN A 250 -16.48 1.92 9.26
CA ASN A 250 -16.20 3.34 9.52
C ASN A 250 -17.42 4.08 10.08
N GLN A 251 -18.64 3.67 9.72
CA GLN A 251 -19.86 4.22 10.29
C GLN A 251 -20.08 3.69 11.70
N ILE A 252 -19.93 2.38 11.93
CA ILE A 252 -20.05 1.75 13.25
C ILE A 252 -19.07 2.41 14.24
N MET A 253 -17.81 2.56 13.85
CA MET A 253 -16.78 3.18 14.69
C MET A 253 -17.03 4.67 14.98
N LYS A 254 -17.75 5.37 14.08
CA LYS A 254 -18.06 6.80 14.22
C LYS A 254 -19.33 7.07 15.03
N TYR A 255 -20.32 6.18 14.96
CA TYR A 255 -21.62 6.34 15.63
C TYR A 255 -21.72 5.60 16.97
N CYS A 256 -20.95 4.52 17.16
CA CYS A 256 -20.90 3.84 18.45
C CYS A 256 -19.88 4.53 19.36
N LYS A 257 -20.30 4.92 20.57
CA LYS A 257 -19.38 5.28 21.66
C LYS A 257 -18.70 4.02 22.17
N ILE A 258 -17.69 3.57 21.45
CA ILE A 258 -16.90 2.39 21.81
C ILE A 258 -15.88 2.82 22.90
N PRO A 259 -15.74 2.06 24.00
CA PRO A 259 -14.69 2.31 24.99
C PRO A 259 -13.29 2.37 24.36
N SER A 260 -12.43 3.26 24.85
CA SER A 260 -11.07 3.47 24.32
C SER A 260 -10.24 2.20 24.24
N ILE A 261 -10.40 1.29 25.20
CA ILE A 261 -9.72 -0.02 25.24
C ILE A 261 -10.11 -0.89 24.04
N ILE A 262 -11.39 -0.89 23.66
CA ILE A 262 -11.88 -1.67 22.51
C ILE A 262 -11.46 -1.00 21.20
N LEU A 263 -11.44 0.34 21.15
CA LEU A 263 -10.91 1.09 20.01
C LEU A 263 -9.42 0.80 19.77
N ASN A 264 -8.62 0.84 20.83
CA ASN A 264 -7.21 0.48 20.85
C ASN A 264 -7.00 -0.94 20.31
N PHE A 265 -7.79 -1.89 20.83
CA PHE A 265 -7.80 -3.28 20.38
C PHE A 265 -8.19 -3.42 18.89
N LEU A 266 -9.20 -2.72 18.40
CA LEU A 266 -9.65 -2.78 16.99
C LEU A 266 -8.69 -2.08 16.03
N ASN A 267 -7.94 -1.08 16.50
CA ASN A 267 -6.99 -0.31 15.70
C ASN A 267 -5.56 -0.86 15.76
N TYR A 268 -5.37 -2.05 16.35
CA TYR A 268 -4.07 -2.69 16.50
C TYR A 268 -3.08 -1.87 17.34
N SER A 269 -3.54 -1.00 18.24
CA SER A 269 -2.65 -0.14 19.03
C SER A 269 -1.70 -0.93 19.93
N ASP A 270 -2.13 -2.13 20.36
CA ASP A 270 -1.30 -3.05 21.15
C ASP A 270 -0.14 -3.57 20.29
N ILE A 271 -0.35 -3.77 19.00
CA ILE A 271 0.71 -4.17 18.06
C ILE A 271 1.58 -2.96 17.72
N ASP A 272 0.98 -1.77 17.56
CA ASP A 272 1.74 -0.55 17.33
C ASP A 272 2.69 -0.24 18.50
N SER A 273 2.23 -0.38 19.76
CA SER A 273 3.05 -0.15 20.94
C SER A 273 4.20 -1.16 21.08
N LEU A 274 3.95 -2.41 20.66
CA LEU A 274 4.94 -3.47 20.61
C LEU A 274 6.08 -3.20 19.62
N PHE A 275 5.83 -2.44 18.55
CA PHE A 275 6.81 -2.13 17.50
C PHE A 275 7.27 -0.65 17.47
N SER A 276 6.72 0.23 18.34
CA SER A 276 7.07 1.66 18.38
C SER A 276 8.35 1.97 19.16
N VAL A 277 8.79 1.02 19.99
CA VAL A 277 10.07 1.12 20.70
C VAL A 277 11.10 0.40 19.83
N ASN A 278 12.22 1.04 19.53
CA ASN A 278 13.35 0.55 18.72
C ASN A 278 14.04 -0.71 19.28
N SER A 279 13.30 -1.74 19.68
CA SER A 279 13.80 -2.86 20.44
C SER A 279 13.64 -4.14 19.65
N GLU A 280 14.75 -4.88 19.56
CA GLU A 280 14.74 -6.34 19.52
C GLU A 280 13.57 -6.84 20.36
N PHE A 281 12.54 -7.33 19.68
CA PHE A 281 11.35 -7.83 20.31
C PHE A 281 11.72 -9.13 21.03
N PRO A 282 11.62 -9.24 22.36
CA PRO A 282 11.81 -10.52 23.03
C PRO A 282 10.56 -11.36 22.74
N LEU A 283 10.62 -12.12 21.64
CA LEU A 283 9.54 -12.99 21.13
C LEU A 283 9.09 -14.04 22.15
N ASP A 284 9.91 -14.29 23.19
CA ASP A 284 9.61 -15.14 24.34
C ASP A 284 8.51 -14.56 25.25
N SER A 285 8.19 -13.27 25.12
CA SER A 285 7.11 -12.60 25.85
C SER A 285 5.72 -12.86 25.27
N ILE A 286 5.61 -13.40 24.04
CA ILE A 286 4.38 -13.97 23.51
C ILE A 286 4.16 -15.33 24.19
N LYS A 287 3.93 -15.30 25.50
CA LYS A 287 3.38 -16.45 26.20
C LYS A 287 1.98 -16.64 25.64
N LEU A 288 1.85 -17.63 24.77
CA LEU A 288 0.60 -18.31 24.47
C LEU A 288 -0.06 -18.63 25.82
N SER A 289 -1.02 -17.80 26.25
CA SER A 289 -1.92 -18.19 27.33
C SER A 289 -2.66 -19.42 26.79
N THR A 290 -2.27 -20.58 27.30
CA THR A 290 -2.77 -21.91 26.92
C THR A 290 -4.28 -21.97 26.93
#